data_AF-A0AB40BWH6-F1
#
_entry.id   AF-A0AB40BWH6-F1
#
_cell.length_a   1.000
_cell.length_b   1.000
_cell.length_c   1.000
_cell.angle_alpha   90.00
_cell.angle_beta   90.00
_cell.angle_gamma   90.00
#
_symmetry.space_group_name_H-M   'P 1'
#
loop_
_entity.id
_entity.type
_entity.pdbx_description
1 polymer ?
#
loop_
_entity_poly.entity_id
_entity_poly.type
_entity_poly.pdbx_seq_one_letter_code
_entity_poly.pdbx_strand_id
1 'polypeptide(L)'
;MVVSDSATNSAPNNATGCNTGVGARMSNTCNSNPSVPLGSNRSAPTLNVAPHCSVPSSSADSNHNEQEAEQNNSTRLENVPAVNEAENLNAAKKRGRTTLKELWSLPPEERIVVSANHLGQPIGAEAQLLAGFLGMLARTGQQIGLHYESWHKLRFALGISKEYVLKSLGKKWRDYKHDLKKRHFKREDGLQANKDKHPNATIRWQWDQLVDFWYSSKGEDSERLGVASRKQQKYTHTSGSKSFARKEKEMEVNSGRKVGRLEFFKATHTKKDGSHMNVETEQIMETANEKLAECETVDENMQMVETEILTELIGKERCG
;
A
#
# COMPACT_ATOMS: atom_id res chain seq x y z
N MET A 1 2.58 -10.32 5.23
CA MET A 1 3.63 -9.58 4.50
C MET A 1 4.40 -8.70 5.48
N VAL A 2 5.71 -8.58 5.31
CA VAL A 2 6.58 -7.71 6.12
C VAL A 2 7.31 -6.78 5.17
N VAL A 3 7.13 -5.47 5.34
CA VAL A 3 7.97 -4.49 4.62
C VAL A 3 9.32 -4.49 5.32
N SER A 4 10.43 -4.63 4.60
CA SER A 4 11.75 -4.54 5.21
C SER A 4 12.03 -3.10 5.63
N ASP A 5 12.86 -2.91 6.66
CA ASP A 5 13.49 -1.61 6.85
C ASP A 5 14.64 -1.50 5.83
N SER A 6 14.95 -0.29 5.39
CA SER A 6 15.86 -0.04 4.26
C SER A 6 17.19 -0.77 4.47
N ALA A 7 17.57 -1.63 3.52
CA ALA A 7 18.87 -2.27 3.52
C ALA A 7 19.93 -1.17 3.26
N THR A 8 20.67 -0.79 4.30
CA THR A 8 21.95 -0.13 4.11
C THR A 8 22.87 -1.17 3.47
N ASN A 9 23.08 -1.07 2.17
CA ASN A 9 24.22 -1.73 1.53
C ASN A 9 25.48 -1.04 2.07
N SER A 10 26.00 -1.54 3.17
CA SER A 10 27.33 -1.21 3.65
C SER A 10 27.99 -2.54 4.01
N ALA A 11 28.96 -2.92 3.19
CA ALA A 11 29.84 -4.04 3.45
C ALA A 11 30.49 -3.88 4.85
N PRO A 12 30.70 -4.97 5.61
CA PRO A 12 31.37 -4.87 6.89
C PRO A 12 32.87 -4.71 6.67
N ASN A 13 33.37 -3.48 6.79
CA ASN A 13 34.79 -3.25 6.96
C ASN A 13 35.17 -3.57 8.40
N ASN A 14 36.01 -4.58 8.51
CA ASN A 14 36.71 -5.06 9.69
C ASN A 14 37.59 -3.94 10.28
N ALA A 15 37.41 -3.60 11.55
CA ALA A 15 38.39 -2.79 12.30
C ALA A 15 38.35 -3.12 13.79
N THR A 16 39.34 -3.93 14.17
CA THR A 16 39.87 -4.16 15.51
C THR A 16 40.15 -2.84 16.25
N GLY A 17 39.78 -2.75 17.53
CA GLY A 17 40.10 -1.59 18.36
C GLY A 17 39.70 -1.77 19.82
N CYS A 18 40.52 -2.52 20.57
CA CYS A 18 40.45 -2.66 22.02
C CYS A 18 40.91 -1.34 22.68
N ASN A 19 40.16 -0.78 23.65
CA ASN A 19 40.79 -0.20 24.84
C ASN A 19 39.84 0.01 26.04
N THR A 20 40.48 -0.11 27.20
CA THR A 20 40.04 -0.22 28.59
C THR A 20 39.73 1.09 29.33
N GLY A 21 39.06 1.00 30.48
CA GLY A 21 39.19 1.97 31.61
C GLY A 21 37.86 2.58 32.10
N VAL A 22 37.13 2.00 33.08
CA VAL A 22 37.24 2.15 34.56
C VAL A 22 36.60 3.44 35.14
N GLY A 23 35.69 3.27 36.12
CA GLY A 23 35.33 4.27 37.16
C GLY A 23 33.82 4.53 37.35
N ALA A 24 33.11 3.74 38.18
CA ALA A 24 32.67 4.08 39.56
C ALA A 24 31.51 5.11 39.66
N ARG A 25 30.29 4.67 40.06
CA ARG A 25 29.63 4.80 41.41
C ARG A 25 29.20 6.26 41.70
N MET A 26 27.94 6.62 41.97
CA MET A 26 27.07 6.25 43.10
C MET A 26 25.60 6.68 42.89
N SER A 27 24.76 6.04 43.68
CA SER A 27 23.31 6.08 43.90
C SER A 27 22.69 7.39 44.42
N ASN A 28 21.38 7.57 44.19
CA ASN A 28 20.42 7.98 45.23
C ASN A 28 18.95 7.62 44.88
N THR A 29 18.31 6.96 45.85
CA THR A 29 16.87 6.68 46.07
C THR A 29 16.10 8.00 46.34
N CYS A 30 14.76 8.15 46.18
CA CYS A 30 13.64 7.68 47.04
C CYS A 30 12.30 8.00 46.30
N ASN A 31 11.34 7.07 46.15
CA ASN A 31 10.05 6.94 46.90
C ASN A 31 9.04 8.13 46.72
N SER A 32 7.73 7.98 46.45
CA SER A 32 6.73 7.01 46.91
C SER A 32 5.43 7.04 46.08
N ASN A 33 4.74 5.89 46.01
CA ASN A 33 3.28 5.76 45.72
C ASN A 33 2.42 6.18 46.92
N PRO A 34 1.09 6.32 46.72
CA PRO A 34 0.17 5.40 47.41
C PRO A 34 -1.00 4.89 46.54
N SER A 35 -1.69 3.87 47.05
CA SER A 35 -2.50 2.90 46.31
C SER A 35 -4.01 2.86 46.70
N VAL A 36 -4.87 2.55 45.71
CA VAL A 36 -6.21 1.82 45.66
C VAL A 36 -7.44 2.31 46.47
N PRO A 37 -8.73 1.87 46.22
CA PRO A 37 -9.23 0.61 45.57
C PRO A 37 -10.47 0.59 44.61
N LEU A 38 -10.55 -0.54 43.86
CA LEU A 38 -11.69 -1.40 43.38
C LEU A 38 -12.94 -0.79 42.68
N GLY A 39 -13.57 -1.33 41.63
CA GLY A 39 -13.54 -2.60 40.85
C GLY A 39 -14.45 -2.42 39.61
N SER A 40 -14.39 -3.21 38.53
CA SER A 40 -15.05 -4.52 38.40
C SER A 40 -14.75 -5.12 37.02
N ASN A 41 -14.66 -6.44 36.99
CA ASN A 41 -14.15 -7.30 35.91
C ASN A 41 -15.08 -7.44 34.70
N ARG A 42 -14.49 -7.62 33.50
CA ARG A 42 -14.94 -8.62 32.52
C ARG A 42 -13.79 -8.97 31.57
N SER A 43 -13.28 -10.18 31.74
CA SER A 43 -12.16 -10.79 31.04
C SER A 43 -12.49 -11.13 29.59
N ALA A 44 -11.49 -10.95 28.71
CA ALA A 44 -11.45 -11.49 27.37
C ALA A 44 -11.26 -13.02 27.40
N PRO A 45 -11.84 -13.80 26.47
CA PRO A 45 -11.60 -15.23 26.44
C PRO A 45 -10.25 -15.52 25.77
N THR A 46 -9.32 -16.00 26.58
CA THR A 46 -8.22 -16.87 26.20
C THR A 46 -8.82 -18.23 25.80
N LEU A 47 -8.49 -18.77 24.63
CA LEU A 47 -8.75 -20.18 24.33
C LEU A 47 -7.43 -20.94 24.33
N ASN A 48 -7.29 -21.73 25.40
CA ASN A 48 -6.26 -22.73 25.61
C ASN A 48 -6.43 -23.93 24.69
N VAL A 49 -5.28 -24.56 24.45
CA VAL A 49 -5.03 -25.88 23.87
C VAL A 49 -5.49 -27.02 24.80
N ALA A 50 -5.80 -28.19 24.20
CA ALA A 50 -5.48 -29.60 24.60
C ALA A 50 -6.71 -30.56 24.57
N PRO A 51 -6.56 -31.91 24.52
CA PRO A 51 -5.59 -32.76 23.79
C PRO A 51 -6.19 -34.11 23.22
N HIS A 52 -5.33 -34.90 22.53
CA HIS A 52 -5.41 -36.35 22.18
C HIS A 52 -6.50 -36.80 21.18
N CYS A 53 -6.28 -37.72 20.22
CA CYS A 53 -5.57 -39.00 20.33
C CYS A 53 -5.18 -39.63 18.96
N SER A 54 -4.17 -40.51 19.04
CA SER A 54 -3.94 -41.73 18.24
C SER A 54 -3.26 -41.65 16.86
N VAL A 55 -1.99 -42.08 16.88
CA VAL A 55 -1.19 -42.63 15.77
C VAL A 55 -1.77 -43.99 15.35
N PRO A 56 -1.47 -44.48 14.13
CA PRO A 56 -0.54 -45.62 14.09
C PRO A 56 0.60 -45.44 13.08
N SER A 57 1.76 -45.92 13.50
CA SER A 57 2.95 -46.16 12.68
C SER A 57 2.69 -47.19 11.58
N SER A 58 3.26 -46.98 10.40
CA SER A 58 3.91 -48.06 9.67
C SER A 58 5.15 -47.55 8.96
N SER A 59 6.28 -48.12 9.35
CA SER A 59 7.59 -48.14 8.70
C SER A 59 7.56 -48.83 7.33
N ALA A 60 8.34 -48.33 6.37
CA ALA A 60 9.21 -49.16 5.52
C ALA A 60 10.14 -48.28 4.69
N ASP A 61 11.38 -48.75 4.58
CA ASP A 61 12.57 -48.14 4.01
C ASP A 61 12.56 -48.06 2.47
N SER A 62 13.30 -47.08 1.92
CA SER A 62 14.55 -47.32 1.18
C SER A 62 14.85 -46.28 0.07
N ASN A 63 16.11 -45.86 0.08
CA ASN A 63 16.95 -45.16 -0.90
C ASN A 63 16.71 -45.59 -2.39
N HIS A 64 17.07 -44.87 -3.47
CA HIS A 64 18.21 -43.98 -3.72
C HIS A 64 18.09 -43.28 -5.12
N ASN A 65 18.73 -42.11 -5.21
CA ASN A 65 19.50 -41.49 -6.31
C ASN A 65 18.97 -41.17 -7.74
N GLU A 66 19.01 -39.85 -8.03
CA GLU A 66 19.67 -39.14 -9.16
C GLU A 66 19.43 -39.55 -10.62
N GLN A 67 18.90 -38.63 -11.45
CA GLN A 67 19.65 -37.85 -12.46
C GLN A 67 18.72 -36.98 -13.34
N GLU A 68 19.29 -35.89 -13.82
CA GLU A 68 18.72 -34.77 -14.57
C GLU A 68 18.18 -35.15 -15.97
N ALA A 69 17.18 -34.40 -16.47
CA ALA A 69 17.18 -33.78 -17.81
C ALA A 69 15.86 -33.04 -18.09
N GLU A 70 16.00 -31.82 -18.60
CA GLU A 70 14.94 -30.95 -19.14
C GLU A 70 14.24 -31.58 -20.35
N GLN A 71 12.92 -31.34 -20.51
CA GLN A 71 12.32 -30.87 -21.77
C GLN A 71 10.81 -30.59 -21.65
N ASN A 72 10.41 -29.42 -22.14
CA ASN A 72 9.04 -29.00 -22.45
C ASN A 72 8.38 -29.94 -23.48
N ASN A 73 7.10 -30.32 -23.28
CA ASN A 73 6.01 -30.09 -24.24
C ASN A 73 4.67 -30.72 -23.78
N SER A 74 3.62 -29.91 -23.87
CA SER A 74 2.19 -30.21 -24.06
C SER A 74 1.82 -31.65 -24.45
N THR A 75 0.88 -32.26 -23.71
CA THR A 75 -0.23 -33.01 -24.35
C THR A 75 -1.49 -33.03 -23.49
N ARG A 76 -2.58 -32.66 -24.18
CA ARG A 76 -4.02 -32.64 -23.89
C ARG A 76 -4.63 -34.05 -23.92
N LEU A 77 -5.69 -34.27 -23.13
CA LEU A 77 -6.86 -35.18 -23.35
C LEU A 77 -7.86 -34.89 -22.18
N GLU A 78 -8.91 -34.08 -22.33
CA GLU A 78 -10.29 -34.42 -22.80
C GLU A 78 -10.80 -35.77 -22.27
N ASN A 79 -11.98 -35.93 -21.66
CA ASN A 79 -13.31 -35.41 -21.99
C ASN A 79 -14.34 -35.88 -20.92
N VAL A 80 -15.38 -35.12 -20.52
CA VAL A 80 -16.86 -35.46 -20.43
C VAL A 80 -17.66 -34.21 -19.91
N PRO A 81 -18.99 -34.07 -20.12
CA PRO A 81 -19.66 -33.45 -21.27
C PRO A 81 -20.41 -32.13 -20.95
N ALA A 82 -20.93 -31.53 -22.03
CA ALA A 82 -21.61 -30.25 -22.13
C ALA A 82 -22.91 -30.08 -21.32
N VAL A 83 -23.09 -28.87 -20.77
CA VAL A 83 -24.40 -28.26 -20.53
C VAL A 83 -24.38 -26.87 -21.15
N ASN A 84 -25.40 -26.59 -21.93
CA ASN A 84 -25.46 -25.52 -22.93
C ASN A 84 -26.07 -24.27 -22.29
N GLU A 85 -25.32 -23.17 -22.24
CA GLU A 85 -25.90 -21.83 -22.13
C GLU A 85 -25.19 -20.91 -23.12
N ALA A 86 -25.96 -20.44 -24.11
CA ALA A 86 -25.48 -19.57 -25.16
C ALA A 86 -25.21 -18.16 -24.58
N GLU A 87 -23.96 -17.88 -24.23
CA GLU A 87 -23.54 -16.54 -23.82
C GLU A 87 -23.09 -15.69 -25.01
N ASN A 88 -23.65 -14.48 -25.05
CA ASN A 88 -23.39 -13.39 -25.99
C ASN A 88 -21.88 -13.08 -26.12
N LEU A 89 -21.28 -13.47 -27.25
CA LEU A 89 -19.83 -13.43 -27.52
C LEU A 89 -19.20 -12.04 -27.64
N ASN A 90 -19.94 -10.94 -27.39
CA ASN A 90 -19.46 -9.58 -27.61
C ASN A 90 -19.25 -8.74 -26.34
N ALA A 91 -19.28 -9.35 -25.14
CA ALA A 91 -18.84 -8.66 -23.93
C ALA A 91 -17.33 -8.88 -23.73
N ALA A 92 -16.51 -7.86 -23.96
CA ALA A 92 -15.10 -7.88 -23.57
C ALA A 92 -14.99 -8.31 -22.10
N LYS A 93 -14.34 -9.44 -21.82
CA LYS A 93 -14.15 -9.98 -20.47
C LYS A 93 -13.45 -8.93 -19.61
N LYS A 94 -14.21 -8.23 -18.77
CA LYS A 94 -13.66 -7.28 -17.80
C LYS A 94 -12.95 -8.09 -16.72
N ARG A 95 -11.71 -7.72 -16.39
CA ARG A 95 -10.94 -8.36 -15.32
C ARG A 95 -11.72 -8.27 -14.00
N GLY A 96 -11.96 -9.42 -13.36
CA GLY A 96 -12.62 -9.51 -12.07
C GLY A 96 -11.79 -8.97 -10.91
N ARG A 97 -12.40 -8.97 -9.71
CA ARG A 97 -11.76 -8.50 -8.46
C ARG A 97 -10.54 -9.36 -8.11
N THR A 98 -9.41 -8.73 -7.81
CA THR A 98 -8.25 -9.43 -7.24
C THR A 98 -8.58 -9.97 -5.84
N THR A 99 -8.37 -11.27 -5.64
CA THR A 99 -8.71 -12.02 -4.40
C THR A 99 -7.50 -12.49 -3.59
N LEU A 100 -6.30 -12.58 -4.20
CA LEU A 100 -5.04 -13.04 -3.59
C LEU A 100 -5.24 -14.17 -2.56
N LYS A 101 -5.93 -15.24 -2.96
CA LYS A 101 -6.33 -16.35 -2.06
C LYS A 101 -5.13 -17.02 -1.38
N GLU A 102 -4.05 -17.23 -2.13
CA GLU A 102 -2.80 -17.83 -1.65
C GLU A 102 -2.19 -17.02 -0.49
N LEU A 103 -2.29 -15.68 -0.54
CA LEU A 103 -1.73 -14.80 0.49
C LEU A 103 -2.42 -14.95 1.85
N TRP A 104 -3.71 -15.27 1.86
CA TRP A 104 -4.49 -15.54 3.09
C TRP A 104 -4.31 -16.96 3.61
N SER A 105 -3.82 -17.85 2.76
CA SER A 105 -3.61 -19.26 3.09
C SER A 105 -2.17 -19.54 3.52
N LEU A 106 -1.32 -18.51 3.61
CA LEU A 106 0.04 -18.64 4.11
C LEU A 106 0.02 -19.07 5.58
N PRO A 107 0.89 -20.02 5.97
CA PRO A 107 0.99 -20.42 7.36
C PRO A 107 1.44 -19.26 8.25
N PRO A 108 1.08 -19.26 9.55
CA PRO A 108 1.41 -18.19 10.49
C PRO A 108 2.91 -17.89 10.63
N GLU A 109 3.79 -18.76 10.15
CA GLU A 109 5.25 -18.60 10.18
C GLU A 109 5.79 -17.95 8.89
N GLU A 110 5.04 -18.04 7.78
CA GLU A 110 5.48 -17.54 6.48
C GLU A 110 5.12 -16.08 6.27
N ARG A 111 6.09 -15.31 5.76
CA ARG A 111 5.90 -13.89 5.46
C ARG A 111 6.57 -13.56 4.13
N ILE A 112 5.79 -12.96 3.24
CA ILE A 112 6.36 -12.31 2.05
C ILE A 112 7.06 -11.02 2.50
N VAL A 113 8.36 -10.95 2.24
CA VAL A 113 9.19 -9.77 2.47
C VAL A 113 9.02 -8.81 1.30
N VAL A 114 8.76 -7.54 1.59
CA VAL A 114 8.64 -6.48 0.59
C VAL A 114 9.79 -5.51 0.80
N SER A 115 10.71 -5.47 -0.16
CA SER A 115 11.82 -4.53 -0.15
C SER A 115 11.32 -3.09 -0.14
N ALA A 116 11.96 -2.23 0.65
CA ALA A 116 11.66 -0.81 0.70
C ALA A 116 12.90 0.05 0.39
N ASN A 117 12.68 1.22 -0.19
CA ASN A 117 13.72 2.24 -0.33
C ASN A 117 14.00 2.95 1.00
N HIS A 118 14.96 3.89 1.01
CA HIS A 118 15.34 4.70 2.18
C HIS A 118 14.18 5.54 2.77
N LEU A 119 13.10 5.77 2.01
CA LEU A 119 11.89 6.46 2.46
C LEU A 119 10.83 5.50 3.02
N GLY A 120 11.13 4.21 3.12
CA GLY A 120 10.19 3.17 3.55
C GLY A 120 9.10 2.85 2.51
N GLN A 121 9.29 3.27 1.25
CA GLN A 121 8.36 2.99 0.16
C GLN A 121 8.68 1.64 -0.49
N PRO A 122 7.68 0.79 -0.76
CA PRO A 122 7.90 -0.53 -1.30
C PRO A 122 8.34 -0.48 -2.76
N ILE A 123 9.37 -1.25 -3.07
CA ILE A 123 9.98 -1.41 -4.40
C ILE A 123 9.99 -2.89 -4.79
N GLY A 124 10.34 -3.20 -6.04
CA GLY A 124 10.35 -4.58 -6.54
C GLY A 124 8.98 -5.12 -6.98
N ALA A 125 8.91 -6.44 -7.19
CA ALA A 125 7.72 -7.12 -7.69
C ALA A 125 6.65 -7.28 -6.59
N GLU A 126 7.09 -7.54 -5.36
CA GLU A 126 6.29 -7.79 -4.17
C GLU A 126 5.54 -6.53 -3.71
N ALA A 127 6.03 -5.34 -4.07
CA ALA A 127 5.35 -4.08 -3.83
C ALA A 127 3.95 -4.04 -4.48
N GLN A 128 3.78 -4.65 -5.65
CA GLN A 128 2.48 -4.76 -6.30
C GLN A 128 1.53 -5.68 -5.53
N LEU A 129 2.07 -6.77 -5.00
CA LEU A 129 1.32 -7.72 -4.19
C LEU A 129 0.84 -7.04 -2.90
N LEU A 130 1.70 -6.26 -2.24
CA LEU A 130 1.34 -5.45 -1.08
C LEU A 130 0.24 -4.44 -1.41
N ALA A 131 0.37 -3.72 -2.52
CA ALA A 131 -0.65 -2.76 -2.96
C ALA A 131 -2.02 -3.44 -3.19
N GLY A 132 -2.01 -4.66 -3.72
CA GLY A 132 -3.20 -5.50 -3.88
C GLY A 132 -3.78 -5.92 -2.53
N PHE A 133 -2.94 -6.43 -1.63
CA PHE A 133 -3.32 -6.86 -0.28
C PHE A 133 -3.96 -5.75 0.53
N LEU A 134 -3.34 -4.56 0.58
CA LEU A 134 -3.92 -3.38 1.23
C LEU A 134 -5.26 -2.98 0.59
N GLY A 135 -5.43 -3.19 -0.71
CA GLY A 135 -6.69 -2.94 -1.40
C GLY A 135 -7.79 -3.92 -0.98
N MET A 136 -7.44 -5.16 -0.65
CA MET A 136 -8.39 -6.12 -0.09
C MET A 136 -8.73 -5.79 1.36
N LEU A 137 -7.72 -5.49 2.19
CA LEU A 137 -7.92 -5.08 3.58
C LEU A 137 -8.85 -3.87 3.67
N ALA A 138 -8.62 -2.84 2.85
CA ALA A 138 -9.46 -1.63 2.81
C ALA A 138 -10.95 -1.90 2.53
N ARG A 139 -11.27 -3.06 1.95
CA ARG A 139 -12.63 -3.50 1.61
C ARG A 139 -13.21 -4.51 2.58
N THR A 140 -12.44 -4.93 3.59
CA THR A 140 -12.85 -5.93 4.58
C THR A 140 -13.41 -5.21 5.79
N GLY A 141 -14.74 -5.08 5.86
CA GLY A 141 -15.42 -4.27 6.89
C GLY A 141 -15.16 -4.73 8.33
N GLN A 142 -14.78 -5.99 8.55
CA GLN A 142 -14.39 -6.54 9.84
C GLN A 142 -13.10 -5.93 10.38
N GLN A 143 -12.13 -5.65 9.49
CA GLN A 143 -10.83 -5.11 9.88
C GLN A 143 -10.78 -3.59 9.70
N ILE A 144 -11.32 -3.10 8.58
CA ILE A 144 -11.28 -1.70 8.17
C ILE A 144 -12.72 -1.19 8.06
N GLY A 145 -13.27 -0.73 9.19
CA GLY A 145 -14.69 -0.36 9.30
C GLY A 145 -15.10 0.79 8.38
N LEU A 146 -16.24 0.64 7.69
CA LEU A 146 -16.81 1.70 6.85
C LEU A 146 -17.54 2.78 7.67
N HIS A 147 -18.01 2.43 8.87
CA HIS A 147 -18.74 3.32 9.77
C HIS A 147 -17.91 4.51 10.28
N TYR A 148 -16.58 4.40 10.28
CA TYR A 148 -15.71 5.51 10.67
C TYR A 148 -15.89 6.71 9.73
N GLU A 149 -16.24 7.87 10.26
CA GLU A 149 -16.43 9.10 9.47
C GLU A 149 -15.14 9.59 8.81
N SER A 150 -13.99 9.39 9.47
CA SER A 150 -12.70 9.92 9.04
C SER A 150 -11.60 8.88 9.14
N TRP A 151 -10.63 8.98 8.22
CA TRP A 151 -9.44 8.13 8.24
C TRP A 151 -8.65 8.31 9.53
N HIS A 152 -8.57 9.53 10.09
CA HIS A 152 -7.85 9.78 11.33
C HIS A 152 -8.37 8.96 12.51
N LYS A 153 -9.70 8.83 12.68
CA LYS A 153 -10.30 8.01 13.74
C LYS A 153 -9.92 6.53 13.57
N LEU A 154 -10.04 6.00 12.36
CA LEU A 154 -9.67 4.63 12.03
C LEU A 154 -8.16 4.39 12.17
N ARG A 155 -7.33 5.36 11.80
CA ARG A 155 -5.87 5.32 11.91
C ARG A 155 -5.42 4.98 13.33
N PHE A 156 -6.02 5.62 14.33
CA PHE A 156 -5.71 5.37 15.74
C PHE A 156 -6.09 3.95 16.18
N ALA A 157 -7.15 3.38 15.62
CA ALA A 157 -7.60 2.03 15.97
C ALA A 157 -6.75 0.90 15.36
N LEU A 158 -6.04 1.15 14.25
CA LEU A 158 -5.33 0.10 13.52
C LEU A 158 -3.96 -0.28 14.10
N GLY A 159 -3.34 0.58 14.91
CA GLY A 159 -2.02 0.29 15.51
C GLY A 159 -0.88 0.05 14.50
N ILE A 160 -1.03 0.47 13.24
CA ILE A 160 -0.03 0.27 12.19
C ILE A 160 1.04 1.38 12.30
N SER A 161 2.31 0.99 12.49
CA SER A 161 3.44 1.92 12.64
C SER A 161 4.08 2.36 11.32
N LYS A 162 3.93 1.56 10.24
CA LYS A 162 4.55 1.88 8.95
C LYS A 162 3.75 2.94 8.20
N GLU A 163 4.30 4.15 8.14
CA GLU A 163 3.65 5.35 7.60
C GLU A 163 3.17 5.16 6.15
N TYR A 164 3.99 4.53 5.29
CA TYR A 164 3.59 4.24 3.91
C TYR A 164 2.35 3.34 3.85
N VAL A 165 2.35 2.27 4.65
CA VAL A 165 1.24 1.30 4.70
C VAL A 165 -0.04 2.01 5.12
N LEU A 166 0.06 2.90 6.12
CA LEU A 166 -1.04 3.69 6.63
C LEU A 166 -1.60 4.65 5.58
N LYS A 167 -0.74 5.39 4.87
CA LYS A 167 -1.14 6.29 3.78
C LYS A 167 -1.85 5.53 2.66
N SER A 168 -1.24 4.43 2.20
CA SER A 168 -1.76 3.60 1.11
C SER A 168 -3.10 2.96 1.48
N LEU A 169 -3.22 2.40 2.69
CA LEU A 169 -4.47 1.82 3.19
C LEU A 169 -5.56 2.87 3.32
N GLY A 170 -5.22 4.06 3.84
CA GLY A 170 -6.15 5.17 3.99
C GLY A 170 -6.69 5.69 2.66
N LYS A 171 -5.82 5.81 1.66
CA LYS A 171 -6.24 6.14 0.30
C LYS A 171 -7.21 5.10 -0.24
N LYS A 172 -6.87 3.81 -0.15
CA LYS A 172 -7.70 2.70 -0.66
C LYS A 172 -9.05 2.63 0.04
N TRP A 173 -9.11 2.91 1.35
CA TRP A 173 -10.37 2.98 2.10
C TRP A 173 -11.25 4.15 1.65
N ARG A 174 -10.69 5.34 1.43
CA ARG A 174 -11.43 6.50 0.90
C ARG A 174 -11.92 6.23 -0.53
N ASP A 175 -11.06 5.68 -1.38
CA ASP A 175 -11.39 5.31 -2.75
C ASP A 175 -12.53 4.26 -2.76
N TYR A 176 -12.49 3.27 -1.86
CA TYR A 176 -13.56 2.30 -1.72
C TYR A 176 -14.89 2.93 -1.30
N LYS A 177 -14.89 3.85 -0.31
CA LYS A 177 -16.09 4.61 0.05
C LYS A 177 -16.64 5.42 -1.12
N HIS A 178 -15.76 6.05 -1.89
CA HIS A 178 -16.16 6.78 -3.10
C HIS A 178 -16.82 5.84 -4.12
N ASP A 179 -16.23 4.67 -4.38
CA ASP A 179 -16.78 3.68 -5.30
C ASP A 179 -18.13 3.13 -4.84
N LEU A 180 -18.33 2.97 -3.53
CA LEU A 180 -19.61 2.57 -2.95
C LEU A 180 -20.66 3.66 -3.15
N LYS A 181 -20.32 4.92 -2.82
CA LYS A 181 -21.21 6.07 -3.02
C LYS A 181 -21.63 6.17 -4.49
N LYS A 182 -20.67 6.13 -5.40
CA LYS A 182 -20.89 6.25 -6.85
C LYS A 182 -21.84 5.18 -7.40
N ARG A 183 -21.81 3.96 -6.86
CA ARG A 183 -22.59 2.82 -7.38
C ARG A 183 -23.96 2.66 -6.73
N HIS A 184 -24.08 3.00 -5.45
CA HIS A 184 -25.22 2.59 -4.64
C HIS A 184 -25.96 3.74 -3.96
N PHE A 185 -25.44 4.97 -4.03
CA PHE A 185 -26.05 6.13 -3.40
C PHE A 185 -26.43 7.17 -4.45
N LYS A 186 -27.70 7.57 -4.44
CA LYS A 186 -28.14 8.81 -5.11
C LYS A 186 -29.02 9.62 -4.18
N ARG A 187 -28.73 10.91 -4.06
CA ARG A 187 -29.33 11.75 -3.02
C ARG A 187 -30.84 11.85 -3.15
N GLU A 188 -31.31 11.86 -4.39
CA GLU A 188 -32.72 11.90 -4.82
C GLU A 188 -33.54 10.67 -4.39
N ASP A 189 -32.90 9.53 -4.15
CA ASP A 189 -33.60 8.30 -3.75
C ASP A 189 -34.13 8.38 -2.30
N GLY A 190 -33.60 9.31 -1.50
CA GLY A 190 -33.93 9.43 -0.07
C GLY A 190 -33.17 8.47 0.84
N LEU A 191 -33.20 8.76 2.13
CA LEU A 191 -32.37 8.10 3.13
C LEU A 191 -32.61 6.59 3.21
N GLN A 192 -33.87 6.18 3.37
CA GLN A 192 -34.22 4.79 3.59
C GLN A 192 -33.95 3.93 2.34
N ALA A 193 -34.33 4.41 1.15
CA ALA A 193 -34.06 3.69 -0.09
C ALA A 193 -32.55 3.49 -0.32
N ASN A 194 -31.71 4.47 0.03
CA ASN A 194 -30.26 4.32 -0.03
C ASN A 194 -29.71 3.32 1.00
N LYS A 195 -30.30 3.22 2.19
CA LYS A 195 -29.95 2.15 3.16
C LYS A 195 -30.31 0.76 2.61
N ASP A 196 -31.44 0.65 1.93
CA ASP A 196 -31.88 -0.63 1.36
C ASP A 196 -31.06 -1.06 0.12
N LYS A 197 -30.36 -0.12 -0.54
CA LYS A 197 -29.34 -0.39 -1.57
C LYS A 197 -28.02 -0.95 -1.01
N HIS A 198 -28.10 -1.73 0.07
CA HIS A 198 -26.96 -2.33 0.75
C HIS A 198 -26.17 -3.28 -0.18
N PRO A 199 -24.87 -3.03 -0.42
CA PRO A 199 -24.04 -3.94 -1.20
C PRO A 199 -23.74 -5.23 -0.43
N ASN A 200 -23.94 -6.40 -1.05
CA ASN A 200 -23.69 -7.71 -0.41
C ASN A 200 -22.26 -7.88 0.15
N ALA A 201 -21.28 -7.16 -0.41
CA ALA A 201 -19.89 -7.23 0.02
C ALA A 201 -19.56 -6.37 1.26
N THR A 202 -20.53 -5.64 1.81
CA THR A 202 -20.37 -4.79 2.99
C THR A 202 -21.14 -5.32 4.20
N ILE A 203 -20.84 -4.78 5.38
CA ILE A 203 -21.56 -5.11 6.61
C ILE A 203 -22.75 -4.15 6.74
N ARG A 204 -23.98 -4.68 6.91
CA ARG A 204 -25.23 -3.92 6.90
C ARG A 204 -25.23 -2.70 7.83
N TRP A 205 -24.91 -2.89 9.11
CA TRP A 205 -24.91 -1.78 10.06
C TRP A 205 -23.85 -0.72 9.74
N GLN A 206 -22.72 -1.10 9.13
CA GLN A 206 -21.68 -0.15 8.72
C GLN A 206 -22.12 0.66 7.50
N TRP A 207 -22.85 0.02 6.59
CA TRP A 207 -23.47 0.70 5.45
C TRP A 207 -24.50 1.71 5.90
N ASP A 208 -25.41 1.33 6.80
CA ASP A 208 -26.46 2.23 7.28
C ASP A 208 -25.85 3.51 7.90
N GLN A 209 -24.81 3.36 8.74
CA GLN A 209 -24.08 4.50 9.31
C GLN A 209 -23.33 5.32 8.25
N LEU A 210 -22.79 4.68 7.22
CA LEU A 210 -22.12 5.38 6.12
C LEU A 210 -23.11 6.23 5.31
N VAL A 211 -24.32 5.71 5.06
CA VAL A 211 -25.39 6.45 4.40
C VAL A 211 -25.84 7.63 5.27
N ASP A 212 -26.04 7.41 6.58
CA ASP A 212 -26.36 8.50 7.52
C ASP A 212 -25.30 9.62 7.47
N PHE A 213 -24.02 9.24 7.46
CA PHE A 213 -22.92 10.20 7.31
C PHE A 213 -22.99 11.00 6.01
N TRP A 214 -23.33 10.39 4.87
CA TRP A 214 -23.43 11.11 3.59
C TRP A 214 -24.60 12.10 3.51
N TYR A 215 -25.65 11.91 4.31
CA TYR A 215 -26.74 12.86 4.48
C TYR A 215 -26.46 13.93 5.55
N SER A 216 -25.44 13.75 6.39
CA SER A 216 -25.07 14.73 7.41
C SER A 216 -24.41 15.97 6.79
N SER A 217 -24.55 17.11 7.47
CA SER A 217 -23.84 18.37 7.11
C SER A 217 -22.32 18.17 7.00
N LYS A 218 -21.72 17.37 7.88
CA LYS A 218 -20.29 17.04 7.83
C LYS A 218 -19.91 16.27 6.56
N GLY A 219 -20.78 15.37 6.10
CA GLY A 219 -20.60 14.64 4.85
C GLY A 219 -20.65 15.57 3.63
N GLU A 220 -21.59 16.52 3.62
CA GLU A 220 -21.72 17.54 2.58
C GLU A 220 -20.51 18.49 2.53
N ASP A 221 -20.05 18.97 3.68
CA ASP A 221 -18.85 19.80 3.78
C ASP A 221 -17.61 19.07 3.26
N SER A 222 -17.45 17.79 3.64
CA SER A 222 -16.34 16.96 3.18
C SER A 222 -16.37 16.75 1.66
N GLU A 223 -17.57 16.58 1.08
CA GLU A 223 -17.74 16.48 -0.37
C GLU A 223 -17.41 17.78 -1.09
N ARG A 224 -17.92 18.92 -0.58
CA ARG A 224 -17.62 20.26 -1.12
C ARG A 224 -16.12 20.53 -1.13
N LEU A 225 -15.44 20.29 0.00
CA LEU A 225 -13.98 20.44 0.12
C LEU A 225 -13.24 19.49 -0.81
N GLY A 226 -13.70 18.24 -0.92
CA GLY A 226 -13.10 17.25 -1.84
C GLY A 226 -13.22 17.65 -3.31
N VAL A 227 -14.35 18.22 -3.73
CA VAL A 227 -14.53 18.75 -5.09
C VAL A 227 -13.62 19.96 -5.32
N ALA A 228 -13.56 20.90 -4.39
CA ALA A 228 -12.70 22.08 -4.50
C ALA A 228 -11.21 21.69 -4.59
N SER A 229 -10.76 20.74 -3.76
CA SER A 229 -9.39 20.24 -3.80
C SER A 229 -9.06 19.52 -5.11
N ARG A 230 -9.96 18.68 -5.65
CA ARG A 230 -9.73 18.01 -6.94
C ARG A 230 -9.61 19.01 -8.10
N LYS A 231 -10.35 20.12 -8.07
CA LYS A 231 -10.24 21.19 -9.08
C LYS A 231 -8.87 21.88 -9.09
N GLN A 232 -8.12 21.80 -7.99
CA GLN A 232 -6.77 22.38 -7.89
C GLN A 232 -5.66 21.43 -8.38
N GLN A 233 -5.99 20.18 -8.75
CA GLN A 233 -4.99 19.24 -9.26
C GLN A 233 -4.65 19.56 -10.72
N LYS A 234 -3.50 20.22 -10.93
CA LYS A 234 -3.06 20.69 -12.26
C LYS A 234 -2.22 19.67 -13.03
N TYR A 235 -1.43 18.86 -12.32
CA TYR A 235 -0.42 17.99 -12.92
C TYR A 235 -0.78 16.53 -12.65
N THR A 236 -1.25 15.83 -13.68
CA THR A 236 -1.54 14.39 -13.60
C THR A 236 -0.38 13.62 -14.22
N HIS A 237 0.15 12.66 -13.46
CA HIS A 237 1.21 11.78 -13.95
C HIS A 237 0.68 10.68 -14.87
N THR A 238 1.55 10.13 -15.71
CA THR A 238 1.30 9.11 -16.73
C THR A 238 1.86 7.73 -16.35
N SER A 239 2.43 7.57 -15.15
CA SER A 239 3.05 6.32 -14.67
C SER A 239 2.06 5.15 -14.41
N GLY A 240 0.76 5.39 -14.56
CA GLY A 240 -0.28 4.39 -14.40
C GLY A 240 -0.36 3.83 -12.98
N SER A 241 -0.60 2.53 -12.84
CA SER A 241 -0.71 1.87 -11.52
C SER A 241 0.64 1.62 -10.83
N LYS A 242 1.75 1.95 -11.48
CA LYS A 242 3.09 1.80 -10.92
C LYS A 242 3.40 2.99 -10.02
N SER A 243 3.78 2.71 -8.77
CA SER A 243 4.20 3.75 -7.83
C SER A 243 5.48 4.43 -8.31
N PHE A 244 5.65 5.70 -7.93
CA PHE A 244 6.88 6.44 -8.24
C PHE A 244 8.13 5.74 -7.73
N ALA A 245 8.14 5.25 -6.48
CA ALA A 245 9.26 4.49 -5.93
C ALA A 245 9.69 3.28 -6.81
N ARG A 246 8.72 2.55 -7.38
CA ARG A 246 9.01 1.43 -8.29
C ARG A 246 9.55 1.93 -9.63
N LYS A 247 8.94 2.98 -10.18
CA LYS A 247 9.34 3.56 -11.47
C LYS A 247 10.74 4.15 -11.39
N GLU A 248 11.06 4.83 -10.29
CA GLU A 248 12.38 5.39 -10.00
C GLU A 248 13.40 4.27 -9.90
N LYS A 249 13.11 3.22 -9.11
CA LYS A 249 14.01 2.07 -8.99
C LYS A 249 14.29 1.37 -10.31
N GLU A 250 13.27 1.20 -11.15
CA GLU A 250 13.45 0.66 -12.51
C GLU A 250 14.35 1.56 -13.35
N MET A 251 14.15 2.88 -13.31
CA MET A 251 14.99 3.82 -14.05
C MET A 251 16.45 3.80 -13.56
N GLU A 252 16.69 3.68 -12.26
CA GLU A 252 18.05 3.54 -11.70
C GLU A 252 18.74 2.26 -12.16
N VAL A 253 18.02 1.13 -12.17
CA VAL A 253 18.55 -0.15 -12.64
C VAL A 253 18.88 -0.09 -14.13
N ASN A 254 18.03 0.55 -14.92
CA ASN A 254 18.23 0.69 -16.36
C ASN A 254 19.37 1.65 -16.73
N SER A 255 19.57 2.74 -15.97
CA SER A 255 20.62 3.73 -16.25
C SER A 255 21.95 3.40 -15.57
N GLY A 256 21.95 2.51 -14.57
CA GLY A 256 23.12 2.21 -13.74
C GLY A 256 23.52 3.33 -12.78
N ARG A 257 22.73 4.42 -12.69
CA ARG A 257 22.98 5.56 -11.82
C ARG A 257 21.70 6.02 -11.11
N LYS A 258 21.86 6.87 -10.09
CA LYS A 258 20.72 7.53 -9.46
C LYS A 258 20.03 8.45 -10.46
N VAL A 259 18.70 8.41 -10.48
CA VAL A 259 17.88 9.18 -11.42
C VAL A 259 17.69 10.59 -10.89
N GLY A 260 17.86 11.59 -11.77
CA GLY A 260 17.61 12.99 -11.42
C GLY A 260 16.12 13.24 -11.17
N ARG A 261 15.78 14.19 -10.30
CA ARG A 261 14.39 14.55 -10.02
C ARG A 261 13.70 15.15 -11.25
N LEU A 262 14.42 15.96 -12.03
CA LEU A 262 13.89 16.53 -13.28
C LEU A 262 13.73 15.46 -14.36
N GLU A 263 14.72 14.57 -14.48
CA GLU A 263 14.65 13.39 -15.34
C GLU A 263 13.43 12.51 -15.00
N PHE A 264 13.21 12.26 -13.71
CA PHE A 264 12.07 11.48 -13.22
C PHE A 264 10.73 12.19 -13.48
N PHE A 265 10.67 13.50 -13.27
CA PHE A 265 9.47 14.31 -13.55
C PHE A 265 9.08 14.22 -15.03
N LYS A 266 10.04 14.38 -15.94
CA LYS A 266 9.84 14.18 -17.39
C LYS A 266 9.30 12.79 -17.71
N ALA A 267 9.94 11.75 -17.17
CA ALA A 267 9.52 10.37 -17.42
C ALA A 267 8.12 10.03 -16.89
N THR A 268 7.63 10.74 -15.87
CA THR A 268 6.33 10.50 -15.23
C THR A 268 5.23 11.44 -15.69
N HIS A 269 5.54 12.51 -16.43
CA HIS A 269 4.56 13.50 -16.89
C HIS A 269 4.53 13.68 -18.42
N THR A 270 5.28 12.84 -19.14
CA THR A 270 5.21 12.72 -20.60
C THR A 270 4.45 11.45 -20.99
N LYS A 271 3.66 11.50 -22.06
CA LYS A 271 2.95 10.33 -22.60
C LYS A 271 3.91 9.42 -23.37
N LYS A 272 3.45 8.21 -23.69
CA LYS A 272 4.24 7.24 -24.46
C LYS A 272 4.59 7.72 -25.88
N ASP A 273 3.77 8.59 -26.45
CA ASP A 273 3.98 9.20 -27.77
C ASP A 273 4.92 10.42 -27.72
N GLY A 274 5.47 10.75 -26.55
CA GLY A 274 6.33 11.92 -26.34
C GLY A 274 5.58 13.23 -26.11
N SER A 275 4.25 13.26 -26.29
CA SER A 275 3.46 14.47 -26.05
C SER A 275 3.30 14.77 -24.56
N HIS A 276 3.20 16.06 -24.23
CA HIS A 276 2.94 16.52 -22.87
C HIS A 276 1.46 16.37 -22.50
N MET A 277 1.19 16.28 -21.19
CA MET A 277 -0.17 16.16 -20.67
C MET A 277 -0.98 17.45 -20.82
N ASN A 278 -0.33 18.60 -20.64
CA ASN A 278 -0.88 19.93 -20.89
C ASN A 278 0.28 20.92 -21.14
N VAL A 279 -0.05 22.10 -21.67
CA VAL A 279 0.91 23.18 -21.96
C VAL A 279 1.65 23.64 -20.70
N GLU A 280 0.98 23.67 -19.55
CA GLU A 280 1.62 24.06 -18.27
C GLU A 280 2.76 23.11 -17.87
N THR A 281 2.58 21.80 -18.08
CA THR A 281 3.58 20.77 -17.77
C THR A 281 4.80 20.91 -18.69
N GLU A 282 4.58 21.23 -19.96
CA GLU A 282 5.63 21.52 -20.94
C GLU A 282 6.46 22.74 -20.51
N GLN A 283 5.79 23.84 -20.18
CA GLN A 283 6.45 25.06 -19.69
C GLN A 283 7.28 24.81 -18.42
N ILE A 284 6.75 24.03 -17.47
CA ILE A 284 7.52 23.65 -16.27
C ILE A 284 8.79 22.90 -16.64
N MET A 285 8.70 21.95 -17.58
CA MET A 285 9.87 21.19 -18.01
C MET A 285 10.90 22.07 -18.72
N GLU A 286 10.46 23.02 -19.54
CA GLU A 286 11.32 23.98 -20.26
C GLU A 286 12.03 24.91 -19.27
N THR A 287 11.28 25.63 -18.42
CA THR A 287 11.84 26.52 -17.41
C THR A 287 12.76 25.79 -16.42
N ALA A 288 12.45 24.54 -16.07
CA ALA A 288 13.33 23.75 -15.23
C ALA A 288 14.67 23.43 -15.92
N ASN A 289 14.68 23.19 -17.23
CA ASN A 289 15.93 22.97 -17.98
C ASN A 289 16.74 24.25 -18.12
N GLU A 290 16.10 25.39 -18.37
CA GLU A 290 16.75 26.69 -18.47
C GLU A 290 17.45 27.04 -17.15
N LYS A 291 16.72 26.97 -16.03
CA LYS A 291 17.28 27.19 -14.68
C LYS A 291 18.42 26.22 -14.36
N LEU A 292 18.33 24.97 -14.80
CA LEU A 292 19.38 23.98 -14.58
C LEU A 292 20.63 24.26 -15.43
N ALA A 293 20.47 24.76 -16.66
CA ALA A 293 21.58 25.14 -17.53
C ALA A 293 22.32 26.39 -17.04
N GLU A 294 21.62 27.30 -16.35
CA GLU A 294 22.21 28.47 -15.70
C GLU A 294 22.97 28.13 -14.40
N CYS A 295 22.75 26.94 -13.82
CA CYS A 295 23.41 26.51 -12.60
C CYS A 295 24.79 25.89 -12.89
N GLU A 296 25.87 26.65 -12.67
CA GLU A 296 27.24 26.12 -12.62
C GLU A 296 27.44 25.27 -11.35
N THR A 297 27.16 23.97 -11.38
CA THR A 297 27.30 23.12 -10.18
C THR A 297 28.10 21.84 -10.41
N VAL A 298 28.83 21.45 -9.36
CA VAL A 298 29.57 20.19 -9.26
C VAL A 298 28.58 19.03 -9.05
N ASP A 299 28.86 17.88 -9.66
CA ASP A 299 27.96 16.71 -9.81
C ASP A 299 27.22 16.27 -8.53
N GLU A 300 27.83 16.41 -7.35
CA GLU A 300 27.24 16.00 -6.06
C GLU A 300 26.08 16.90 -5.58
N ASN A 301 26.00 18.17 -6.05
CA ASN A 301 24.94 19.10 -5.67
C ASN A 301 23.75 19.10 -6.63
N MET A 302 23.87 18.42 -7.77
CA MET A 302 22.89 18.47 -8.87
C MET A 302 21.48 18.03 -8.43
N GLN A 303 21.37 16.99 -7.61
CA GLN A 303 20.05 16.51 -7.14
C GLN A 303 19.34 17.51 -6.22
N MET A 304 20.12 18.24 -5.41
CA MET A 304 19.57 19.25 -4.52
C MET A 304 19.07 20.44 -5.34
N VAL A 305 19.85 20.86 -6.34
CA VAL A 305 19.49 21.93 -7.29
C VAL A 305 18.23 21.58 -8.06
N GLU A 306 18.15 20.39 -8.66
CA GLU A 306 16.94 19.93 -9.35
C GLU A 306 15.72 19.89 -8.40
N THR A 307 15.94 19.51 -7.14
CA THR A 307 14.89 19.50 -6.11
C THR A 307 14.40 20.89 -5.77
N GLU A 308 15.30 21.86 -5.65
CA GLU A 308 14.97 23.26 -5.38
C GLU A 308 14.22 23.89 -6.55
N ILE A 309 14.73 23.74 -7.78
CA ILE A 309 14.09 24.24 -9.00
C ILE A 309 12.66 23.69 -9.13
N LEU A 310 12.47 22.38 -8.99
CA LEU A 310 11.13 21.81 -9.07
C LEU A 310 10.26 22.24 -7.88
N THR A 311 10.81 22.38 -6.69
CA THR A 311 10.06 22.86 -5.53
C THR A 311 9.58 24.31 -5.72
N GLU A 312 10.37 25.15 -6.37
CA GLU A 312 9.99 26.51 -6.75
C GLU A 312 8.85 26.50 -7.78
N LEU A 313 8.97 25.67 -8.84
CA LEU A 313 8.03 25.67 -9.97
C LEU A 313 6.68 25.01 -9.63
N ILE A 314 6.68 23.88 -8.93
CA ILE A 314 5.47 23.09 -8.67
C ILE A 314 5.10 22.97 -7.18
N GLY A 315 5.89 23.59 -6.32
CA GLY A 315 5.73 23.54 -4.86
C GLY A 315 6.38 22.31 -4.24
N LYS A 316 6.40 22.30 -2.89
CA LYS A 316 6.91 21.15 -2.12
C LYS A 316 6.11 19.90 -2.43
N GLU A 317 6.83 18.81 -2.66
CA GLU A 317 6.22 17.50 -2.86
C GLU A 317 5.40 17.11 -1.64
N ARG A 318 4.13 16.83 -1.88
CA ARG A 318 3.23 16.32 -0.85
C ARG A 318 3.25 14.80 -0.95
N CYS A 319 3.37 14.12 0.19
CA CYS A 319 3.21 12.68 0.25
C CYS A 319 1.80 12.31 -0.27
N GLY A 320 1.74 11.61 -1.41
CA GLY A 320 0.51 11.03 -1.97
C GLY A 320 0.02 9.78 -1.25
#